data_AF-A0A6P6G8W7-F1
#
_entry.id   AF-A0A6P6G8W7-F1
#
_cell.length_a   1.000
_cell.length_b   1.000
_cell.length_c   1.000
_cell.angle_alpha   90.00
_cell.angle_beta   90.00
_cell.angle_gamma   90.00
#
_symmetry.space_group_name_H-M   'P 1'
#
loop_
_entity.id
_entity.type
_entity.pdbx_description
1 polymer ?
#
loop_
_entity_poly.entity_id
_entity_poly.type
_entity_poly.pdbx_seq_one_letter_code
_entity_poly.pdbx_strand_id
1 'polypeptide(L)'
;MNQTQSEPSKNRNPQDTCTTMVRDSINQFIAAYRRGATDFSDFSSISTRLLYNFHDPPLVNVWFYSAITFQAAKFTVQDPLERVLVAKDLFKQLVSFGDWYCTTSALKRIALLAPVVYELHNLAYEKRHLEGEIESVLEKVVSYSSIFCGCGGKGGEDDGGLNSCFLDTIRVWMVDRLGVGDELEAFFPIASDEVRKGMVKMGCGMSYIAGVVMCEALLLRLCLKFGLGNSRVELEKDVHNLAFQTMNGFQSFYFFDILFSMLLEPALPVTHLLNSGDEFILRKVLHDVVMAVDYSFLKFNTVIRALPGDLLKDLAVKWLLVAENAIWFARKYDDQAKVISYINIFSESFLSSQLLEWITNQTGMEGKIFSSDVSNPVPFISELLWYLYVFNCR
;
A
#
# COMPACT_ATOMS: atom_id res chain seq x y z
N MET A 1 -6.52 -14.22 -65.15
CA MET A 1 -5.48 -13.59 -64.30
C MET A 1 -6.13 -12.41 -63.59
N ASN A 2 -6.35 -12.55 -62.29
CA ASN A 2 -6.46 -11.47 -61.28
C ASN A 2 -6.69 -12.18 -59.93
N GLN A 3 -5.60 -12.36 -59.18
CA GLN A 3 -5.64 -12.82 -57.80
C GLN A 3 -5.44 -11.61 -56.89
N THR A 4 -6.45 -11.34 -56.08
CA THR A 4 -6.40 -10.51 -54.88
C THR A 4 -5.51 -11.20 -53.85
N GLN A 5 -4.34 -10.64 -53.57
CA GLN A 5 -3.53 -11.01 -52.40
C GLN A 5 -3.99 -10.17 -51.21
N SER A 6 -4.58 -10.83 -50.22
CA SER A 6 -4.79 -10.32 -48.87
C SER A 6 -3.45 -10.21 -48.14
N GLU A 7 -3.19 -9.06 -47.52
CA GLU A 7 -2.04 -8.85 -46.63
C GLU A 7 -2.05 -9.82 -45.44
N PRO A 8 -0.88 -10.28 -44.95
CA PRO A 8 -0.81 -11.16 -43.79
C PRO A 8 -1.05 -10.37 -42.50
N SER A 9 -1.88 -10.95 -41.63
CA SER A 9 -2.19 -10.49 -40.29
C SER A 9 -0.93 -10.19 -39.46
N LYS A 10 -0.82 -8.97 -38.94
CA LYS A 10 0.16 -8.57 -37.91
C LYS A 10 0.14 -9.58 -36.75
N ASN A 11 1.32 -10.14 -36.45
CA ASN A 11 1.58 -10.93 -35.25
C ASN A 11 1.07 -10.20 -33.99
N ARG A 12 0.07 -10.77 -33.31
CA ARG A 12 -0.33 -10.32 -31.97
C ARG A 12 0.75 -10.71 -30.97
N ASN A 13 1.10 -9.79 -30.07
CA ASN A 13 2.05 -10.05 -29.01
C ASN A 13 1.49 -11.17 -28.09
N PRO A 14 2.29 -12.16 -27.64
CA PRO A 14 1.79 -13.24 -26.77
C PRO A 14 1.17 -12.72 -25.46
N GLN A 15 1.68 -11.59 -24.96
CA GLN A 15 1.19 -10.93 -23.76
C GLN A 15 -0.24 -10.39 -23.96
N ASP A 16 -0.55 -9.77 -25.10
CA ASP A 16 -1.89 -9.26 -25.44
C ASP A 16 -2.93 -10.38 -25.60
N THR A 17 -2.49 -11.58 -25.99
CA THR A 17 -3.38 -12.74 -26.11
C THR A 17 -3.71 -13.31 -24.73
N CYS A 18 -2.72 -13.37 -23.83
CA CYS A 18 -2.91 -13.79 -22.44
C CYS A 18 -3.83 -12.83 -21.67
N THR A 19 -3.65 -11.51 -21.84
CA THR A 19 -4.50 -10.50 -21.19
C THR A 19 -5.96 -10.62 -21.65
N THR A 20 -6.20 -10.89 -22.94
CA THR A 20 -7.55 -11.09 -23.50
C THR A 20 -8.21 -12.35 -22.94
N MET A 21 -7.50 -13.48 -22.88
CA MET A 21 -8.04 -14.73 -22.34
C MET A 21 -8.43 -14.62 -20.86
N VAL A 22 -7.60 -13.93 -20.05
CA VAL A 22 -7.90 -13.70 -18.64
C VAL A 22 -9.14 -12.82 -18.48
N ARG A 23 -9.24 -11.73 -19.26
CA ARG A 23 -10.43 -10.86 -19.26
C ARG A 23 -11.71 -11.61 -19.63
N ASP A 24 -11.67 -12.43 -20.67
CA ASP A 24 -12.83 -13.23 -21.08
C ASP A 24 -13.23 -14.24 -19.99
N SER A 25 -12.26 -14.86 -19.34
CA SER A 25 -12.48 -15.79 -18.23
C SER A 25 -13.10 -15.09 -17.02
N ILE A 26 -12.63 -13.87 -16.68
CA ILE A 26 -13.21 -13.03 -15.63
C ILE A 26 -14.67 -12.71 -15.93
N ASN A 27 -14.95 -12.24 -17.15
CA ASN A 27 -16.31 -11.88 -17.55
C ASN A 27 -17.26 -13.08 -17.50
N GLN A 28 -16.80 -14.25 -17.96
CA GLN A 28 -17.57 -15.49 -17.91
C GLN A 28 -17.81 -15.94 -16.46
N PHE A 29 -16.81 -15.83 -15.59
CA PHE A 29 -16.95 -16.13 -14.16
C PHE A 29 -18.01 -15.24 -13.51
N ILE A 30 -17.91 -13.91 -13.69
CA ILE A 30 -18.88 -12.97 -13.12
C ILE A 30 -20.31 -13.27 -13.63
N ALA A 31 -20.45 -13.58 -14.92
CA ALA A 31 -21.75 -13.96 -15.49
C ALA A 31 -22.27 -15.30 -14.97
N ALA A 32 -21.40 -16.28 -14.71
CA ALA A 32 -21.78 -17.56 -14.10
C ALA A 32 -22.19 -17.36 -12.64
N TYR A 33 -21.44 -16.59 -11.87
CA TYR A 33 -21.74 -16.25 -10.48
C TYR A 33 -23.11 -15.58 -10.35
N ARG A 34 -23.38 -14.56 -11.17
CA ARG A 34 -24.68 -13.86 -11.20
C ARG A 34 -25.86 -14.75 -11.58
N ARG A 35 -25.60 -15.85 -12.31
CA ARG A 35 -26.61 -16.87 -12.63
C ARG A 35 -26.83 -17.87 -11.49
N GLY A 36 -26.14 -17.73 -10.37
CA GLY A 36 -26.24 -18.60 -9.20
C GLY A 36 -25.41 -19.88 -9.30
N ALA A 37 -24.39 -19.92 -10.16
CA ALA A 37 -23.46 -21.05 -10.20
C ALA A 37 -22.69 -21.15 -8.89
N THR A 38 -22.55 -22.36 -8.35
CA THR A 38 -21.81 -22.64 -7.11
C THR A 38 -20.58 -23.52 -7.34
N ASP A 39 -20.48 -24.15 -8.52
CA ASP A 39 -19.32 -24.93 -8.94
C ASP A 39 -18.52 -24.13 -9.97
N PHE A 40 -17.25 -23.88 -9.65
CA PHE A 40 -16.30 -23.17 -10.50
C PHE A 40 -15.07 -24.03 -10.83
N SER A 41 -15.18 -25.35 -10.70
CA SER A 41 -14.09 -26.32 -10.97
C SER A 41 -13.51 -26.16 -12.38
N ASP A 42 -14.35 -25.89 -13.38
CA ASP A 42 -13.91 -25.61 -14.76
C ASP A 42 -12.99 -24.38 -14.83
N PHE A 43 -13.38 -23.27 -14.19
CA PHE A 43 -12.58 -22.04 -14.12
C PHE A 43 -11.28 -22.25 -13.34
N SER A 44 -11.35 -23.01 -12.24
CA SER A 44 -10.18 -23.38 -11.45
C SER A 44 -9.19 -24.20 -12.29
N SER A 45 -9.65 -25.24 -12.98
CA SER A 45 -8.82 -26.12 -13.82
C SER A 45 -8.10 -25.35 -14.92
N ILE A 46 -8.81 -24.45 -15.62
CA ILE A 46 -8.23 -23.60 -16.67
C ILE A 46 -7.17 -22.67 -16.08
N SER A 47 -7.49 -22.02 -14.96
CA SER A 47 -6.59 -21.07 -14.29
C SER A 47 -5.35 -21.74 -13.72
N THR A 48 -5.49 -22.94 -13.13
CA THR A 48 -4.38 -23.76 -12.64
C THR A 48 -3.41 -24.11 -13.77
N ARG A 49 -3.94 -24.57 -14.92
CA ARG A 49 -3.11 -24.87 -16.10
C ARG A 49 -2.37 -23.64 -16.59
N LEU A 50 -3.04 -22.48 -16.57
CA LEU A 50 -2.43 -21.21 -16.95
C LEU A 50 -1.29 -20.83 -16.00
N LEU A 51 -1.47 -20.96 -14.69
CA LEU A 51 -0.44 -20.65 -13.68
C LEU A 51 0.79 -21.54 -13.77
N TYR A 52 0.62 -22.84 -14.04
CA TYR A 52 1.75 -23.77 -14.18
C TYR A 52 2.59 -23.55 -15.44
N ASN A 53 2.05 -22.86 -16.44
CA ASN A 53 2.78 -22.51 -17.66
C ASN A 53 3.69 -21.28 -17.49
N PHE A 54 3.54 -20.52 -16.40
CA PHE A 54 4.37 -19.35 -16.13
C PHE A 54 5.54 -19.68 -15.20
N HIS A 55 6.73 -19.17 -15.55
CA HIS A 55 7.89 -19.16 -14.66
C HIS A 55 7.74 -18.11 -13.53
N ASP A 56 7.05 -17.00 -13.83
CA ASP A 56 6.63 -15.98 -12.88
C ASP A 56 5.25 -15.44 -13.33
N PRO A 57 4.13 -15.92 -12.77
CA PRO A 57 2.80 -15.55 -13.24
C PRO A 57 2.50 -14.08 -12.94
N PRO A 58 1.79 -13.36 -13.83
CA PRO A 58 1.30 -12.02 -13.54
C PRO A 58 0.41 -12.00 -12.29
N LEU A 59 0.47 -10.90 -11.52
CA LEU A 59 -0.31 -10.72 -10.28
C LEU A 59 -1.80 -11.02 -10.50
N VAL A 60 -2.35 -10.50 -11.59
CA VAL A 60 -3.74 -10.69 -12.03
C VAL A 60 -4.13 -12.17 -12.11
N ASN A 61 -3.25 -13.03 -12.63
CA ASN A 61 -3.56 -14.44 -12.81
C ASN A 61 -3.62 -15.17 -11.47
N VAL A 62 -2.69 -14.86 -10.56
CA VAL A 62 -2.67 -15.43 -9.21
C VAL A 62 -3.90 -14.97 -8.43
N TRP A 63 -4.21 -13.68 -8.49
CA TRP A 63 -5.40 -13.13 -7.85
C TRP A 63 -6.70 -13.71 -8.39
N PHE A 64 -6.83 -13.88 -9.71
CA PHE A 64 -8.03 -14.47 -10.30
C PHE A 64 -8.23 -15.93 -9.86
N TYR A 65 -7.17 -16.74 -9.91
CA TYR A 65 -7.21 -18.11 -9.42
C TYR A 65 -7.58 -18.17 -7.92
N SER A 66 -6.90 -17.38 -7.09
CA SER A 66 -7.18 -17.32 -5.66
C SER A 66 -8.62 -16.89 -5.40
N ALA A 67 -9.15 -15.92 -6.14
CA ALA A 67 -10.54 -15.50 -6.03
C ALA A 67 -11.52 -16.66 -6.31
N ILE A 68 -11.31 -17.43 -7.38
CA ILE A 68 -12.16 -18.59 -7.70
C ILE A 68 -12.16 -19.59 -6.55
N THR A 69 -10.98 -19.96 -6.06
CA THR A 69 -10.85 -20.93 -4.96
C THR A 69 -11.44 -20.40 -3.65
N PHE A 70 -11.29 -19.11 -3.39
CA PHE A 70 -11.83 -18.44 -2.22
C PHE A 70 -13.36 -18.38 -2.26
N GLN A 71 -13.96 -18.00 -3.39
CA GLN A 71 -15.43 -17.94 -3.52
C GLN A 71 -16.04 -19.33 -3.37
N ALA A 72 -15.43 -20.37 -3.96
CA ALA A 72 -15.87 -21.75 -3.78
C ALA A 72 -15.83 -22.18 -2.30
N ALA A 73 -14.77 -21.83 -1.57
CA ALA A 73 -14.66 -22.12 -0.13
C ALA A 73 -15.67 -21.32 0.70
N LYS A 74 -15.87 -20.04 0.38
CA LYS A 74 -16.78 -19.13 1.09
C LYS A 74 -18.24 -19.62 1.05
N PHE A 75 -18.70 -20.22 -0.05
CA PHE A 75 -20.05 -20.78 -0.13
C PHE A 75 -20.31 -21.92 0.85
N THR A 76 -19.26 -22.60 1.32
CA THR A 76 -19.39 -23.72 2.26
C THR A 76 -19.41 -23.29 3.72
N VAL A 77 -19.17 -22.00 3.98
CA VAL A 77 -18.91 -21.47 5.32
C VAL A 77 -19.99 -20.46 5.71
N GLN A 78 -20.60 -20.69 6.87
CA GLN A 78 -21.64 -19.81 7.42
C GLN A 78 -21.18 -19.16 8.74
N ASP A 79 -20.23 -19.78 9.45
CA ASP A 79 -19.75 -19.31 10.74
C ASP A 79 -18.66 -18.22 10.60
N PRO A 80 -18.73 -17.13 11.40
CA PRO A 80 -17.66 -16.15 11.54
C PRO A 80 -16.23 -16.68 11.68
N LEU A 81 -16.00 -17.67 12.54
CA LEU A 81 -14.66 -18.18 12.85
C LEU A 81 -14.11 -18.99 11.68
N GLU A 82 -14.98 -19.78 11.05
CA GLU A 82 -14.66 -20.48 9.81
C GLU A 82 -14.26 -19.50 8.70
N ARG A 83 -14.87 -18.31 8.59
CA ARG A 83 -14.43 -17.29 7.62
C ARG A 83 -13.01 -16.78 7.91
N VAL A 84 -12.62 -16.64 9.17
CA VAL A 84 -11.23 -16.31 9.54
C VAL A 84 -10.27 -17.44 9.13
N LEU A 85 -10.70 -18.70 9.27
CA LEU A 85 -9.91 -19.85 8.79
C LEU A 85 -9.74 -19.83 7.27
N VAL A 86 -10.79 -19.50 6.51
CA VAL A 86 -10.70 -19.34 5.05
C VAL A 86 -9.72 -18.20 4.69
N ALA A 87 -9.76 -17.07 5.40
CA ALA A 87 -8.78 -15.98 5.18
C ALA A 87 -7.34 -16.41 5.51
N LYS A 88 -7.15 -17.21 6.55
CA LYS A 88 -5.86 -17.80 6.93
C LYS A 88 -5.35 -18.80 5.89
N ASP A 89 -6.23 -19.59 5.29
CA ASP A 89 -5.86 -20.52 4.23
C ASP A 89 -5.56 -19.79 2.91
N LEU A 90 -6.28 -18.71 2.62
CA LEU A 90 -5.95 -17.78 1.53
C LEU A 90 -4.55 -17.18 1.72
N PHE A 91 -4.21 -16.73 2.94
CA PHE A 91 -2.87 -16.24 3.26
C PHE A 91 -1.80 -17.31 2.96
N LYS A 92 -1.99 -18.55 3.44
CA LYS A 92 -1.04 -19.65 3.15
C LYS A 92 -0.91 -19.92 1.65
N GLN A 93 -2.01 -19.90 0.91
CA GLN A 93 -2.03 -20.13 -0.53
C GLN A 93 -1.19 -19.06 -1.25
N LEU A 94 -1.41 -17.78 -0.93
CA LEU A 94 -0.70 -16.66 -1.56
C LEU A 94 0.79 -16.63 -1.17
N VAL A 95 1.12 -16.93 0.08
CA VAL A 95 2.52 -17.12 0.51
C VAL A 95 3.19 -18.25 -0.26
N SER A 96 2.50 -19.39 -0.42
CA SER A 96 3.02 -20.54 -1.17
C SER A 96 3.28 -20.18 -2.64
N PHE A 97 2.40 -19.38 -3.26
CA PHE A 97 2.65 -18.86 -4.60
C PHE A 97 3.88 -17.94 -4.63
N GLY A 98 3.99 -16.99 -3.70
CA GLY A 98 5.16 -16.11 -3.60
C GLY A 98 6.46 -16.91 -3.50
N ASP A 99 6.47 -17.96 -2.68
CA ASP A 99 7.65 -18.82 -2.44
C ASP A 99 7.96 -19.75 -3.62
N TRP A 100 6.93 -20.33 -4.25
CA TRP A 100 7.08 -21.25 -5.37
C TRP A 100 7.80 -20.61 -6.56
N TYR A 101 7.52 -19.34 -6.83
CA TYR A 101 8.15 -18.60 -7.91
C TYR A 101 9.38 -17.86 -7.37
N CYS A 102 10.53 -18.54 -7.34
CA CYS A 102 11.84 -18.05 -6.86
C CYS A 102 12.34 -16.74 -7.51
N THR A 103 11.67 -16.26 -8.56
CA THR A 103 12.01 -15.01 -9.28
C THR A 103 11.08 -13.84 -8.96
N THR A 104 10.03 -14.07 -8.17
CA THR A 104 9.09 -13.03 -7.75
C THR A 104 9.80 -11.98 -6.90
N SER A 105 9.68 -10.70 -7.28
CA SER A 105 10.22 -9.61 -6.48
C SER A 105 9.60 -9.57 -5.09
N ALA A 106 10.36 -9.12 -4.09
CA ALA A 106 9.90 -9.00 -2.71
C ALA A 106 8.60 -8.20 -2.59
N LEU A 107 8.50 -7.09 -3.34
CA LEU A 107 7.30 -6.24 -3.34
C LEU A 107 6.11 -6.93 -4.02
N LYS A 108 6.32 -7.70 -5.09
CA LYS A 108 5.24 -8.48 -5.70
C LYS A 108 4.69 -9.54 -4.73
N ARG A 109 5.54 -10.14 -3.89
CA ARG A 109 5.11 -11.07 -2.82
C ARG A 109 4.23 -10.38 -1.78
N ILE A 110 4.53 -9.13 -1.42
CA ILE A 110 3.72 -8.34 -0.50
C ILE A 110 2.40 -7.93 -1.18
N ALA A 111 2.46 -7.44 -2.42
CA ALA A 111 1.28 -7.06 -3.19
C ALA A 111 0.27 -8.21 -3.34
N LEU A 112 0.75 -9.45 -3.45
CA LEU A 112 -0.11 -10.64 -3.49
C LEU A 112 -1.08 -10.73 -2.30
N LEU A 113 -0.74 -10.15 -1.15
CA LEU A 113 -1.53 -10.25 0.08
C LEU A 113 -2.72 -9.27 0.14
N ALA A 114 -2.93 -8.39 -0.85
CA ALA A 114 -4.06 -7.45 -0.84
C ALA A 114 -5.43 -8.11 -0.58
N PRO A 115 -5.79 -9.24 -1.21
CA PRO A 115 -7.08 -9.89 -0.95
C PRO A 115 -7.24 -10.39 0.48
N VAL A 116 -6.13 -10.75 1.15
CA VAL A 116 -6.15 -11.18 2.56
C VAL A 116 -6.49 -9.99 3.45
N VAL A 117 -5.84 -8.84 3.23
CA VAL A 117 -6.10 -7.63 4.01
C VAL A 117 -7.53 -7.14 3.81
N TYR A 118 -8.03 -7.18 2.58
CA TYR A 118 -9.43 -6.89 2.25
C TYR A 118 -10.41 -7.78 3.05
N GLU A 119 -10.20 -9.10 3.07
CA GLU A 119 -11.11 -10.00 3.81
C GLU A 119 -11.01 -9.80 5.33
N LEU A 120 -9.80 -9.59 5.86
CA LEU A 120 -9.60 -9.31 7.29
C LEU A 120 -10.25 -7.98 7.69
N HIS A 121 -10.21 -6.96 6.83
CA HIS A 121 -10.94 -5.71 7.03
C HIS A 121 -12.45 -5.94 7.10
N ASN A 122 -13.02 -6.67 6.13
CA ASN A 122 -14.45 -6.97 6.12
C ASN A 122 -14.87 -7.71 7.40
N LEU A 123 -14.07 -8.67 7.86
CA LEU A 123 -14.33 -9.40 9.10
C LEU A 123 -14.26 -8.49 10.34
N ALA A 124 -13.27 -7.59 10.39
CA ALA A 124 -13.13 -6.62 11.47
C ALA A 124 -14.31 -5.62 11.50
N TYR A 125 -14.80 -5.21 10.33
CA TYR A 125 -15.94 -4.32 10.19
C TYR A 125 -17.26 -5.01 10.59
N GLU A 126 -17.50 -6.24 10.10
CA GLU A 126 -18.74 -6.98 10.34
C GLU A 126 -18.84 -7.56 11.76
N LYS A 127 -17.73 -7.99 12.37
CA LYS A 127 -17.74 -8.86 13.57
C LYS A 127 -16.62 -8.54 14.57
N ARG A 128 -16.82 -7.50 15.38
CA ARG A 128 -15.91 -6.99 16.42
C ARG A 128 -15.55 -7.96 17.57
N HIS A 129 -16.05 -9.20 17.57
CA HIS A 129 -15.71 -10.19 18.61
C HIS A 129 -14.57 -11.13 18.23
N LEU A 130 -14.03 -11.01 17.01
CA LEU A 130 -12.94 -11.87 16.50
C LEU A 130 -11.59 -11.17 16.42
N GLU A 131 -11.42 -10.05 17.13
CA GLU A 131 -10.25 -9.18 17.05
C GLU A 131 -8.93 -9.93 17.27
N GLY A 132 -8.87 -10.84 18.24
CA GLY A 132 -7.67 -11.63 18.51
C GLY A 132 -7.28 -12.60 17.38
N GLU A 133 -8.26 -13.27 16.76
CA GLU A 133 -8.00 -14.18 15.65
C GLU A 133 -7.60 -13.42 14.39
N ILE A 134 -8.28 -12.30 14.09
CA ILE A 134 -7.94 -11.40 12.99
C ILE A 134 -6.53 -10.82 13.19
N GLU A 135 -6.22 -10.37 14.41
CA GLU A 135 -4.89 -9.85 14.77
C GLU A 135 -3.81 -10.90 14.55
N SER A 136 -4.07 -12.17 14.91
CA SER A 136 -3.10 -13.26 14.71
C SER A 136 -2.75 -13.52 13.24
N VAL A 137 -3.67 -13.25 12.32
CA VAL A 137 -3.42 -13.35 10.87
C VAL A 137 -2.71 -12.10 10.37
N LEU A 138 -3.12 -10.91 10.83
CA LEU A 138 -2.45 -9.64 10.49
C LEU A 138 -1.00 -9.62 10.96
N GLU A 139 -0.71 -10.15 12.14
CA GLU A 139 0.66 -10.29 12.63
C GLU A 139 1.53 -11.11 11.66
N LYS A 140 0.97 -12.15 11.04
CA LYS A 140 1.68 -12.95 10.04
C LYS A 140 1.87 -12.19 8.73
N VAL A 141 0.87 -11.42 8.29
CA VAL A 141 0.96 -10.54 7.11
C VAL A 141 2.05 -9.49 7.32
N VAL A 142 2.07 -8.84 8.49
CA VAL A 142 3.09 -7.85 8.88
C VAL A 142 4.46 -8.52 8.95
N SER A 143 4.58 -9.66 9.63
CA SER A 143 5.86 -10.38 9.76
C SER A 143 6.41 -10.80 8.40
N TYR A 144 5.56 -11.33 7.51
CA TYR A 144 5.91 -11.68 6.15
C TYR A 144 6.42 -10.44 5.39
N SER A 145 5.68 -9.34 5.45
CA SER A 145 6.05 -8.10 4.77
C SER A 145 7.39 -7.55 5.26
N SER A 146 7.63 -7.52 6.58
CA SER A 146 8.90 -7.09 7.16
C SER A 146 10.09 -7.95 6.69
N ILE A 147 9.93 -9.27 6.60
CA ILE A 147 10.99 -10.18 6.11
C ILE A 147 11.36 -9.81 4.67
N PHE A 148 10.38 -9.59 3.80
CA PHE A 148 10.63 -9.32 2.38
C PHE A 148 11.10 -7.89 2.12
N CYS A 149 10.76 -6.92 2.97
CA CYS A 149 11.33 -5.58 2.87
C CYS A 149 12.82 -5.51 3.28
N GLY A 150 13.23 -6.27 4.30
CA GLY A 150 14.64 -6.35 4.72
C GLY A 150 15.54 -7.09 3.72
N CYS A 151 14.96 -7.91 2.85
CA CYS A 151 15.66 -8.52 1.73
C CYS A 151 15.85 -7.48 0.62
N GLY A 152 16.91 -6.68 0.72
CA GLY A 152 17.35 -5.77 -0.34
C GLY A 152 17.56 -6.50 -1.67
N GLY A 153 16.50 -6.61 -2.46
CA GLY A 153 16.49 -7.31 -3.72
C GLY A 153 17.33 -6.57 -4.74
N LYS A 154 18.39 -7.23 -5.24
CA LYS A 154 18.99 -6.91 -6.54
C LYS A 154 17.96 -7.23 -7.63
N GLY A 155 16.98 -6.35 -7.83
CA GLY A 155 16.02 -6.43 -8.92
C GLY A 155 16.04 -5.13 -9.67
N GLY A 156 16.73 -5.11 -10.81
CA GLY A 156 16.60 -4.03 -11.78
C GLY A 156 15.13 -3.90 -12.16
N GLU A 157 14.67 -2.66 -12.06
CA GLU A 157 13.29 -2.22 -12.22
C GLU A 157 12.79 -2.55 -13.64
N ASP A 158 11.90 -3.52 -13.71
CA ASP A 158 10.73 -3.43 -14.57
C ASP A 158 9.55 -3.71 -13.65
N ASP A 159 9.04 -2.66 -12.99
CA ASP A 159 7.71 -2.72 -12.35
C ASP A 159 6.71 -2.78 -13.50
N GLY A 160 6.65 -3.94 -14.15
CA GLY A 160 5.81 -4.18 -15.31
C GLY A 160 4.40 -3.77 -14.93
N GLY A 161 3.96 -2.64 -15.49
CA GLY A 161 2.74 -1.97 -15.07
C GLY A 161 1.59 -2.96 -15.04
N LEU A 162 0.73 -2.83 -14.04
CA LEU A 162 -0.38 -3.77 -13.91
C LEU A 162 -1.15 -3.85 -15.23
N ASN A 163 -1.35 -5.08 -15.68
CA ASN A 163 -2.16 -5.37 -16.86
C ASN A 163 -3.52 -4.67 -16.71
N SER A 164 -4.05 -4.14 -17.81
CA SER A 164 -5.40 -3.60 -17.97
C SER A 164 -6.57 -4.43 -17.38
N CYS A 165 -6.31 -5.64 -16.90
CA CYS A 165 -7.27 -6.54 -16.23
C CYS A 165 -7.23 -6.43 -14.69
N PHE A 166 -6.42 -5.54 -14.12
CA PHE A 166 -6.31 -5.36 -12.66
C PHE A 166 -7.66 -5.04 -12.00
N LEU A 167 -8.35 -4.02 -12.49
CA LEU A 167 -9.68 -3.63 -12.00
C LEU A 167 -10.70 -4.75 -12.22
N ASP A 168 -10.63 -5.44 -13.37
CA ASP A 168 -11.48 -6.59 -13.65
C ASP A 168 -11.29 -7.71 -12.61
N THR A 169 -10.07 -7.89 -12.09
CA THR A 169 -9.79 -8.88 -11.06
C THR A 169 -10.36 -8.49 -9.71
N ILE A 170 -10.31 -7.21 -9.35
CA ILE A 170 -10.95 -6.68 -8.14
C ILE A 170 -12.46 -6.95 -8.15
N ARG A 171 -13.12 -6.83 -9.31
CA ARG A 171 -14.54 -7.18 -9.47
C ARG A 171 -14.86 -8.63 -9.14
N VAL A 172 -13.93 -9.56 -9.37
CA VAL A 172 -14.11 -10.98 -9.01
C VAL A 172 -14.11 -11.17 -7.49
N TRP A 173 -13.23 -10.47 -6.79
CA TRP A 173 -13.20 -10.48 -5.32
C TRP A 173 -14.46 -9.87 -4.69
N MET A 174 -15.04 -8.88 -5.36
CA MET A 174 -16.26 -8.20 -4.90
C MET A 174 -17.51 -8.66 -5.63
N VAL A 175 -17.51 -9.88 -6.19
CA VAL A 175 -18.62 -10.37 -7.02
C VAL A 175 -19.97 -10.34 -6.29
N ASP A 176 -19.96 -10.49 -4.96
CA ASP A 176 -21.11 -10.36 -4.04
C ASP A 176 -21.66 -8.94 -3.88
N ARG A 177 -20.83 -7.93 -4.15
CA ARG A 177 -21.08 -6.52 -3.87
C ARG A 177 -21.04 -5.64 -5.15
N LEU A 178 -21.10 -6.26 -6.33
CA LEU A 178 -21.00 -5.55 -7.61
C LEU A 178 -22.11 -4.50 -7.76
N GLY A 179 -21.72 -3.29 -8.16
CA GLY A 179 -22.64 -2.18 -8.42
C GLY A 179 -22.95 -1.31 -7.20
N VAL A 180 -22.28 -1.54 -6.07
CA VAL A 180 -22.40 -0.71 -4.86
C VAL A 180 -21.10 0.05 -4.65
N GLY A 181 -21.08 1.34 -5.00
CA GLY A 181 -19.94 2.24 -4.73
C GLY A 181 -18.75 2.10 -5.68
N ASP A 182 -17.64 2.76 -5.32
CA ASP A 182 -16.37 2.65 -6.03
C ASP A 182 -15.70 1.29 -5.69
N GLU A 183 -15.38 0.54 -6.74
CA GLU A 183 -14.76 -0.78 -6.67
C GLU A 183 -13.40 -0.74 -5.95
N LEU A 184 -12.60 0.31 -6.17
CA LEU A 184 -11.31 0.44 -5.50
C LEU A 184 -11.47 0.83 -4.02
N GLU A 185 -12.45 1.66 -3.71
CA GLU A 185 -12.77 2.03 -2.32
C GLU A 185 -13.23 0.82 -1.53
N ALA A 186 -14.06 -0.03 -2.12
CA ALA A 186 -14.53 -1.24 -1.47
C ALA A 186 -13.40 -2.27 -1.25
N PHE A 187 -12.47 -2.42 -2.20
CA PHE A 187 -11.37 -3.40 -2.09
C PHE A 187 -10.18 -2.91 -1.26
N PHE A 188 -9.89 -1.61 -1.29
CA PHE A 188 -8.88 -0.93 -0.46
C PHE A 188 -9.56 0.11 0.45
N PRO A 189 -10.25 -0.35 1.52
CA PRO A 189 -11.12 0.46 2.36
C PRO A 189 -10.37 1.36 3.34
N ILE A 190 -9.07 1.13 3.57
CA ILE A 190 -8.21 1.97 4.42
C ILE A 190 -7.27 2.81 3.57
N ALA A 191 -7.06 2.49 2.29
CA ALA A 191 -6.42 3.43 1.39
C ALA A 191 -7.21 4.74 1.34
N SER A 192 -6.51 5.85 1.11
CA SER A 192 -7.15 7.14 1.00
C SER A 192 -7.55 7.47 -0.44
N ASP A 193 -8.36 8.50 -0.65
CA ASP A 193 -8.82 8.87 -2.00
C ASP A 193 -7.66 9.22 -2.93
N GLU A 194 -6.65 9.93 -2.40
CA GLU A 194 -5.48 10.28 -3.20
C GLU A 194 -4.64 9.05 -3.54
N VAL A 195 -4.49 8.12 -2.59
CA VAL A 195 -3.81 6.84 -2.82
C VAL A 195 -4.52 6.03 -3.90
N ARG A 196 -5.85 5.91 -3.84
CA ARG A 196 -6.64 5.20 -4.86
C ARG A 196 -6.54 5.85 -6.23
N LYS A 197 -6.57 7.19 -6.32
CA LYS A 197 -6.36 7.92 -7.57
C LYS A 197 -4.96 7.66 -8.14
N GLY A 198 -3.95 7.55 -7.28
CA GLY A 198 -2.59 7.16 -7.65
C GLY A 198 -2.55 5.81 -8.36
N MET A 199 -3.30 4.81 -7.88
CA MET A 199 -3.41 3.49 -8.51
C MET A 199 -3.92 3.59 -9.96
N VAL A 200 -4.91 4.45 -10.22
CA VAL A 200 -5.50 4.60 -11.56
C VAL A 200 -4.58 5.39 -12.50
N LYS A 201 -3.97 6.47 -12.02
CA LYS A 201 -3.21 7.42 -12.86
C LYS A 201 -1.81 6.94 -13.26
N MET A 202 -1.08 6.28 -12.35
CA MET A 202 0.31 5.89 -12.61
C MET A 202 0.44 4.54 -13.33
N GLY A 203 -0.67 3.85 -13.62
CA GLY A 203 -0.64 2.46 -14.06
C GLY A 203 -0.07 1.61 -12.93
N CYS A 204 -0.81 1.50 -11.82
CA CYS A 204 -0.40 0.96 -10.53
C CYS A 204 0.73 -0.08 -10.64
N GLY A 205 1.93 0.29 -10.22
CA GLY A 205 3.03 -0.65 -10.10
C GLY A 205 2.76 -1.66 -8.98
N MET A 206 3.27 -2.88 -9.10
CA MET A 206 3.18 -3.88 -8.03
C MET A 206 3.82 -3.35 -6.74
N SER A 207 4.84 -2.52 -6.87
CA SER A 207 5.52 -1.86 -5.76
C SER A 207 4.60 -0.88 -5.01
N TYR A 208 3.76 -0.16 -5.76
CA TYR A 208 2.76 0.74 -5.19
C TYR A 208 1.70 -0.03 -4.40
N ILE A 209 1.18 -1.14 -4.96
CA ILE A 209 0.24 -2.03 -4.25
C ILE A 209 0.87 -2.56 -2.98
N ALA A 210 2.13 -3.00 -3.02
CA ALA A 210 2.83 -3.45 -1.82
C ALA A 210 2.83 -2.37 -0.73
N GLY A 211 3.09 -1.11 -1.11
CA GLY A 211 2.96 0.06 -0.23
C GLY A 211 1.58 0.17 0.42
N VAL A 212 0.52 0.04 -0.37
CA VAL A 212 -0.88 0.08 0.10
C VAL A 212 -1.19 -1.08 1.03
N VAL A 213 -0.80 -2.32 0.68
CA VAL A 213 -1.02 -3.51 1.50
C VAL A 213 -0.35 -3.38 2.86
N MET A 214 0.91 -2.91 2.90
CA MET A 214 1.62 -2.67 4.16
C MET A 214 0.91 -1.61 5.02
N CYS A 215 0.44 -0.53 4.40
CA CYS A 215 -0.27 0.54 5.08
C CYS A 215 -1.62 0.08 5.65
N GLU A 216 -2.44 -0.59 4.86
CA GLU A 216 -3.73 -1.11 5.31
C GLU A 216 -3.54 -2.17 6.42
N ALA A 217 -2.57 -3.08 6.27
CA ALA A 217 -2.28 -4.08 7.29
C ALA A 217 -1.82 -3.44 8.61
N LEU A 218 -0.95 -2.42 8.56
CA LEU A 218 -0.54 -1.66 9.74
C LEU A 218 -1.75 -0.98 10.38
N LEU A 219 -2.46 -0.14 9.64
CA LEU A 219 -3.55 0.66 10.18
C LEU A 219 -4.68 -0.21 10.72
N LEU A 220 -5.05 -1.28 10.03
CA LEU A 220 -6.05 -2.24 10.51
C LEU A 220 -5.59 -2.88 11.83
N ARG A 221 -4.33 -3.33 11.91
CA ARG A 221 -3.78 -3.93 13.13
C ARG A 221 -3.76 -2.94 14.30
N LEU A 222 -3.45 -1.67 14.05
CA LEU A 222 -3.53 -0.62 15.08
C LEU A 222 -4.99 -0.37 15.50
N CYS A 223 -5.94 -0.35 14.57
CA CYS A 223 -7.36 -0.16 14.86
C CYS A 223 -7.92 -1.26 15.78
N LEU A 224 -7.49 -2.52 15.62
CA LEU A 224 -7.93 -3.64 16.46
C LEU A 224 -7.48 -3.54 17.92
N LYS A 225 -6.54 -2.66 18.26
CA LYS A 225 -6.17 -2.40 19.67
C LYS A 225 -7.20 -1.56 20.40
N PHE A 226 -7.99 -0.79 19.68
CA PHE A 226 -9.04 0.04 20.26
C PHE A 226 -10.27 -0.81 20.54
N GLY A 227 -10.88 -0.63 21.71
CA GLY A 227 -12.06 -1.41 22.13
C GLY A 227 -11.78 -2.57 23.10
N LEU A 228 -10.51 -2.91 23.36
CA LEU A 228 -10.10 -4.01 24.25
C LEU A 228 -10.23 -3.72 25.76
N GLY A 229 -10.88 -2.61 26.16
CA GLY A 229 -11.09 -2.25 27.56
C GLY A 229 -9.84 -1.78 28.32
N ASN A 230 -8.71 -1.60 27.64
CA ASN A 230 -7.46 -1.11 28.21
C ASN A 230 -7.58 0.34 28.70
N SER A 231 -6.75 0.73 29.68
CA SER A 231 -6.63 2.14 30.04
C SER A 231 -6.06 2.95 28.87
N ARG A 232 -6.45 4.23 28.75
CA ARG A 232 -6.01 5.09 27.64
C ARG A 232 -4.48 5.20 27.54
N VAL A 233 -3.79 5.20 28.68
CA VAL A 233 -2.32 5.32 28.75
C VAL A 233 -1.63 4.04 28.27
N GLU A 234 -2.12 2.88 28.69
CA GLU A 234 -1.61 1.58 28.22
C GLU A 234 -1.88 1.40 26.73
N LEU A 235 -3.08 1.74 26.27
CA LEU A 235 -3.45 1.70 24.86
C LEU A 235 -2.53 2.56 24.00
N GLU A 236 -2.29 3.83 24.38
CA GLU A 236 -1.41 4.73 23.64
C GLU A 236 0.02 4.15 23.56
N LYS A 237 0.53 3.61 24.67
CA LYS A 237 1.85 2.96 24.72
C LYS A 237 1.92 1.71 23.84
N ASP A 238 0.91 0.85 23.87
CA ASP A 238 0.89 -0.39 23.09
C ASP A 238 0.77 -0.10 21.60
N VAL A 239 -0.12 0.81 21.20
CA VAL A 239 -0.27 1.27 19.81
C VAL A 239 1.04 1.91 19.33
N HIS A 240 1.70 2.72 20.17
CA HIS A 240 2.99 3.32 19.84
C HIS A 240 4.08 2.28 19.62
N ASN A 241 4.26 1.34 20.54
CA ASN A 241 5.26 0.28 20.41
C ASN A 241 5.01 -0.59 19.18
N LEU A 242 3.74 -0.94 18.94
CA LEU A 242 3.33 -1.73 17.80
C LEU A 242 3.59 -1.03 16.46
N ALA A 243 3.24 0.25 16.37
CA ALA A 243 3.50 1.07 15.19
C ALA A 243 5.00 1.21 14.95
N PHE A 244 5.78 1.54 15.99
CA PHE A 244 7.23 1.70 15.89
C PHE A 244 7.94 0.41 15.43
N GLN A 245 7.59 -0.73 16.02
CA GLN A 245 8.15 -2.03 15.62
C GLN A 245 7.79 -2.38 14.18
N THR A 246 6.53 -2.14 13.77
CA THR A 246 6.07 -2.47 12.42
C THR A 246 6.73 -1.58 11.36
N MET A 247 6.80 -0.27 11.59
CA MET A 247 7.46 0.67 10.66
C MET A 247 8.96 0.39 10.51
N ASN A 248 9.65 0.05 11.61
CA ASN A 248 11.05 -0.37 11.56
C ASN A 248 11.25 -1.73 10.91
N GLY A 249 10.24 -2.60 10.91
CA GLY A 249 10.26 -3.85 10.17
C GLY A 249 10.09 -3.64 8.66
N PHE A 250 9.27 -2.66 8.24
CA PHE A 250 8.97 -2.43 6.84
C PHE A 250 10.04 -1.66 6.07
N GLN A 251 10.67 -0.62 6.63
CA GLN A 251 11.78 0.13 5.98
C GLN A 251 11.71 0.23 4.44
N SER A 252 10.54 0.59 3.90
CA SER A 252 10.25 0.53 2.46
C SER A 252 9.80 1.89 1.96
N PHE A 253 10.40 2.33 0.84
CA PHE A 253 10.04 3.59 0.18
C PHE A 253 8.53 3.68 -0.08
N TYR A 254 7.96 2.66 -0.73
CA TYR A 254 6.55 2.64 -1.11
C TYR A 254 5.63 2.63 0.11
N PHE A 255 6.05 2.00 1.22
CA PHE A 255 5.28 2.07 2.46
C PHE A 255 5.21 3.50 3.00
N PHE A 256 6.34 4.20 3.12
CA PHE A 256 6.35 5.56 3.66
C PHE A 256 5.70 6.57 2.72
N ASP A 257 5.84 6.40 1.40
CA ASP A 257 5.18 7.27 0.43
C ASP A 257 3.65 7.24 0.58
N ILE A 258 3.08 6.04 0.71
CA ILE A 258 1.65 5.86 0.93
C ILE A 258 1.25 6.36 2.32
N LEU A 259 2.00 6.01 3.36
CA LEU A 259 1.70 6.43 4.74
C LEU A 259 1.68 7.96 4.87
N PHE A 260 2.67 8.66 4.31
CA PHE A 260 2.71 10.12 4.33
C PHE A 260 1.52 10.70 3.59
N SER A 261 1.18 10.16 2.42
CA SER A 261 0.02 10.60 1.65
C SER A 261 -1.27 10.53 2.48
N MET A 262 -1.47 9.45 3.25
CA MET A 262 -2.62 9.32 4.14
C MET A 262 -2.57 10.25 5.36
N LEU A 263 -1.38 10.48 5.94
CA LEU A 263 -1.21 11.38 7.10
C LEU A 263 -1.42 12.86 6.75
N LEU A 264 -1.25 13.23 5.48
CA LEU A 264 -1.56 14.56 4.98
C LEU A 264 -3.07 14.81 4.84
N GLU A 265 -3.90 13.78 4.93
CA GLU A 265 -5.34 13.96 4.85
C GLU A 265 -5.94 14.53 6.15
N PRO A 266 -7.04 15.31 6.04
CA PRO A 266 -7.67 15.94 7.20
C PRO A 266 -8.14 14.95 8.28
N ALA A 267 -8.54 13.74 7.87
CA ALA A 267 -8.95 12.63 8.73
C ALA A 267 -8.30 11.34 8.24
N LEU A 268 -7.93 10.43 9.16
CA LEU A 268 -7.36 9.15 8.73
C LEU A 268 -8.47 8.29 8.07
N PRO A 269 -8.15 7.50 7.04
CA PRO A 269 -9.11 6.61 6.36
C PRO A 269 -9.48 5.37 7.20
N VAL A 270 -9.77 5.56 8.48
CA VAL A 270 -10.17 4.52 9.46
C VAL A 270 -11.38 4.94 10.29
N THR A 271 -12.05 6.04 9.92
CA THR A 271 -13.20 6.61 10.66
C THR A 271 -14.43 5.70 10.71
N HIS A 272 -14.50 4.69 9.83
CA HIS A 272 -15.50 3.63 9.87
C HIS A 272 -15.21 2.55 10.93
N LEU A 273 -13.94 2.41 11.34
CA LEU A 273 -13.49 1.47 12.37
C LEU A 273 -13.40 2.14 13.74
N LEU A 274 -12.91 3.37 13.79
CA LEU A 274 -12.63 4.13 15.02
C LEU A 274 -13.58 5.31 15.19
N ASN A 275 -13.95 5.62 16.43
CA ASN A 275 -14.59 6.89 16.74
C ASN A 275 -13.57 8.04 16.66
N SER A 276 -14.05 9.29 16.64
CA SER A 276 -13.20 10.48 16.53
C SER A 276 -12.15 10.63 17.65
N GLY A 277 -12.43 10.15 18.87
CA GLY A 277 -11.48 10.19 19.98
C GLY A 277 -10.35 9.19 19.82
N ASP A 278 -10.67 8.00 19.32
CA ASP A 278 -9.70 6.93 19.06
C ASP A 278 -8.85 7.24 17.82
N GLU A 279 -9.45 7.79 16.75
CA GLU A 279 -8.71 8.29 15.59
C GLU A 279 -7.70 9.37 15.98
N PHE A 280 -8.08 10.28 16.88
CA PHE A 280 -7.18 11.32 17.38
C PHE A 280 -5.94 10.73 18.07
N ILE A 281 -6.12 9.69 18.91
CA ILE A 281 -5.01 9.01 19.58
C ILE A 281 -4.14 8.30 18.56
N LEU A 282 -4.74 7.56 17.62
CA LEU A 282 -4.01 6.88 16.55
C LEU A 282 -3.17 7.87 15.73
N ARG A 283 -3.76 8.99 15.30
CA ARG A 283 -3.08 10.04 14.55
C ARG A 283 -1.91 10.62 15.34
N LYS A 284 -2.11 10.96 16.61
CA LYS A 284 -1.03 11.43 17.51
C LYS A 284 0.14 10.44 17.56
N VAL A 285 -0.16 9.16 17.77
CA VAL A 285 0.85 8.09 17.83
C VAL A 285 1.57 7.93 16.50
N LEU A 286 0.85 7.97 15.37
CA LEU A 286 1.47 7.88 14.05
C LEU A 286 2.43 9.05 13.80
N HIS A 287 2.07 10.28 14.18
CA HIS A 287 3.00 11.42 14.10
C HIS A 287 4.24 11.20 14.98
N ASP A 288 4.09 10.75 16.23
CA ASP A 288 5.23 10.45 17.11
C ASP A 288 6.18 9.43 16.49
N VAL A 289 5.62 8.32 16.01
CA VAL A 289 6.41 7.20 15.47
C VAL A 289 7.06 7.58 14.14
N VAL A 290 6.33 8.22 13.23
CA VAL A 290 6.86 8.69 11.95
C VAL A 290 8.00 9.68 12.17
N MET A 291 7.88 10.58 13.15
CA MET A 291 8.98 11.47 13.50
C MET A 291 10.19 10.69 14.04
N ALA A 292 9.97 9.63 14.82
CA ALA A 292 11.04 8.86 15.46
C ALA A 292 11.74 7.81 14.57
N VAL A 293 11.19 7.45 13.42
CA VAL A 293 11.78 6.42 12.54
C VAL A 293 13.06 6.93 11.89
N ASP A 294 14.10 6.08 11.87
CA ASP A 294 15.33 6.35 11.13
C ASP A 294 15.17 6.00 9.64
N TYR A 295 15.19 7.04 8.81
CA TYR A 295 15.14 6.93 7.35
C TYR A 295 16.49 6.61 6.70
N SER A 296 17.51 6.23 7.47
CA SER A 296 18.84 5.86 6.96
C SER A 296 18.83 4.70 5.97
N PHE A 297 17.79 3.86 5.95
CA PHE A 297 17.65 2.81 4.92
C PHE A 297 17.61 3.39 3.49
N LEU A 298 17.19 4.65 3.34
CA LEU A 298 17.23 5.38 2.08
C LEU A 298 18.65 5.81 1.67
N LYS A 299 19.62 5.84 2.61
CA LYS A 299 21.03 6.20 2.33
C LYS A 299 21.78 5.14 1.54
N PHE A 300 21.33 3.88 1.56
CA PHE A 300 22.05 2.81 0.89
C PHE A 300 22.07 3.07 -0.62
N ASN A 301 23.26 3.38 -1.16
CA ASN A 301 23.57 3.78 -2.54
C ASN A 301 22.98 2.89 -3.65
N THR A 302 22.45 1.71 -3.33
CA THR A 302 21.69 0.85 -4.24
C THR A 302 20.24 1.30 -4.45
N VAL A 303 19.61 1.95 -3.47
CA VAL A 303 18.22 2.44 -3.52
C VAL A 303 18.15 3.79 -4.25
N ILE A 304 19.03 4.74 -3.91
CA ILE A 304 19.10 6.07 -4.58
C ILE A 304 19.48 5.95 -6.07
N ARG A 305 20.24 4.92 -6.44
CA ARG A 305 20.66 4.68 -7.83
C ARG A 305 19.67 3.85 -8.65
N ALA A 306 18.71 3.20 -7.98
CA ALA A 306 17.63 2.46 -8.61
C ALA A 306 16.40 3.35 -8.77
N LEU A 307 15.94 4.03 -7.71
CA LEU A 307 14.76 4.88 -7.80
C LEU A 307 14.96 6.07 -8.75
N PRO A 308 13.99 6.35 -9.63
CA PRO A 308 13.91 7.62 -10.34
C PRO A 308 14.05 8.80 -9.38
N GLY A 309 14.94 9.75 -9.70
CA GLY A 309 15.25 10.88 -8.82
C GLY A 309 14.06 11.77 -8.45
N ASP A 310 12.96 11.68 -9.20
CA ASP A 310 11.72 12.41 -8.90
C ASP A 310 10.90 11.76 -7.78
N LEU A 311 10.97 10.44 -7.61
CA LEU A 311 10.26 9.74 -6.52
C LEU A 311 10.85 10.06 -5.14
N LEU A 312 12.17 10.14 -5.02
CA LEU A 312 12.81 10.52 -3.76
C LEU A 312 12.47 11.97 -3.39
N LYS A 313 12.37 12.87 -4.39
CA LYS A 313 11.92 14.25 -4.22
C LYS A 313 10.50 14.32 -3.68
N ASP A 314 9.59 13.61 -4.32
CA ASP A 314 8.19 13.57 -3.90
C ASP A 314 8.07 13.05 -2.46
N LEU A 315 8.81 11.99 -2.10
CA LEU A 315 8.82 11.46 -0.73
C LEU A 315 9.34 12.50 0.27
N ALA A 316 10.44 13.18 -0.02
CA ALA A 316 11.00 14.14 0.93
C ALA A 316 10.10 15.38 1.08
N VAL A 317 9.42 15.81 0.02
CA VAL A 317 8.39 16.87 0.08
C VAL A 317 7.21 16.41 0.93
N LYS A 318 6.71 15.18 0.74
CA LYS A 318 5.65 14.62 1.58
C LYS A 318 6.09 14.54 3.05
N TRP A 319 7.32 14.11 3.32
CA TRP A 319 7.91 14.10 4.65
C TRP A 319 7.91 15.48 5.29
N LEU A 320 8.35 16.52 4.56
CA LEU A 320 8.34 17.90 5.02
C LEU A 320 6.92 18.35 5.43
N LEU A 321 5.94 18.06 4.59
CA LEU A 321 4.53 18.40 4.87
C LEU A 321 3.99 17.61 6.07
N VAL A 322 4.36 16.34 6.23
CA VAL A 322 3.97 15.53 7.39
C VAL A 322 4.59 16.06 8.68
N ALA A 323 5.86 16.47 8.64
CA ALA A 323 6.54 17.08 9.79
C ALA A 323 5.90 18.42 10.18
N GLU A 324 5.54 19.26 9.21
CA GLU A 324 4.76 20.48 9.48
C GLU A 324 3.41 20.17 10.11
N ASN A 325 2.67 19.20 9.56
CA ASN A 325 1.39 18.78 10.09
C ASN A 325 1.52 18.24 11.53
N ALA A 326 2.55 17.44 11.81
CA ALA A 326 2.86 16.94 13.16
C ALA A 326 3.10 18.08 14.16
N ILE A 327 3.90 19.08 13.75
CA ILE A 327 4.20 20.26 14.56
C ILE A 327 2.94 21.10 14.80
N TRP A 328 2.14 21.33 13.76
CA TRP A 328 0.88 22.07 13.88
C TRP A 328 -0.09 21.34 14.81
N PHE A 329 -0.19 20.02 14.68
CA PHE A 329 -0.99 19.18 15.56
C PHE A 329 -0.53 19.33 17.01
N ALA A 330 0.76 19.19 17.32
CA ALA A 330 1.29 19.39 18.68
C ALA A 330 1.02 20.80 19.24
N ARG A 331 1.18 21.85 18.42
CA ARG A 331 0.88 23.24 18.82
C ARG A 331 -0.59 23.44 19.17
N LYS A 332 -1.50 22.86 18.37
CA LYS A 332 -2.95 22.98 18.59
C LYS A 332 -3.39 22.44 19.96
N TYR A 333 -2.65 21.48 20.51
CA TYR A 333 -2.91 20.87 21.83
C TYR A 333 -1.90 21.30 22.90
N ASP A 334 -1.17 22.40 22.66
CA ASP A 334 -0.22 23.04 23.58
C ASP A 334 0.90 22.12 24.13
N ASP A 335 1.32 21.14 23.33
CA ASP A 335 2.44 20.25 23.67
C ASP A 335 3.77 20.85 23.14
N GLN A 336 4.24 21.91 23.81
CA GLN A 336 5.47 22.62 23.41
C GLN A 336 6.72 21.74 23.43
N ALA A 337 6.76 20.71 24.30
CA ALA A 337 7.87 19.78 24.36
C ALA A 337 7.96 18.95 23.07
N LYS A 338 6.82 18.45 22.57
CA LYS A 338 6.78 17.75 21.28
C LYS A 338 7.09 18.65 20.11
N VAL A 339 6.62 19.90 20.12
CA VAL A 339 6.96 20.88 19.07
C VAL A 339 8.48 21.03 18.92
N ILE A 340 9.19 21.25 20.03
CA ILE A 340 10.66 21.39 20.02
C ILE A 340 11.30 20.07 19.57
N SER A 341 10.82 18.92 20.08
CA SER A 341 11.34 17.61 19.71
C SER A 341 11.21 17.33 18.21
N TYR A 342 10.05 17.58 17.62
CA TYR A 342 9.80 17.33 16.19
C TYR A 342 10.65 18.24 15.30
N ILE A 343 10.81 19.51 15.68
CA ILE A 343 11.69 20.47 14.98
C ILE A 343 13.14 19.95 14.96
N ASN A 344 13.65 19.52 16.11
CA ASN A 344 15.01 18.98 16.21
C ASN A 344 15.17 17.70 15.39
N ILE A 345 14.23 16.74 15.51
CA ILE A 345 14.30 15.48 14.76
C ILE A 345 14.22 15.74 13.25
N PHE A 346 13.35 16.65 12.80
CA PHE A 346 13.30 17.05 11.41
C PHE A 346 14.65 17.61 10.95
N SER A 347 15.26 18.51 11.71
CA SER A 347 16.55 19.13 11.36
C SER A 347 17.67 18.11 11.18
N GLU A 348 17.68 17.09 12.03
CA GLU A 348 18.70 16.03 12.03
C GLU A 348 18.40 14.92 11.01
N SER A 349 17.24 14.96 10.35
CA SER A 349 16.78 13.91 9.46
C SER A 349 17.54 13.87 8.12
N PHE A 350 17.77 12.67 7.61
CA PHE A 350 18.38 12.47 6.29
C PHE A 350 17.57 13.13 5.16
N LEU A 351 16.24 12.99 5.19
CA LEU A 351 15.36 13.55 4.17
C LEU A 351 15.45 15.08 4.10
N SER A 352 15.65 15.72 5.26
CA SER A 352 15.85 17.17 5.34
C SER A 352 17.17 17.60 4.71
N SER A 353 18.25 16.84 4.94
CA SER A 353 19.55 17.10 4.29
C SER A 353 19.48 16.94 2.76
N GLN A 354 18.70 15.97 2.27
CA GLN A 354 18.48 15.75 0.83
C GLN A 354 17.66 16.86 0.19
N LEU A 355 16.62 17.34 0.87
CA LEU A 355 15.84 18.50 0.42
C LEU A 355 16.73 19.72 0.25
N LEU A 356 17.61 19.99 1.22
CA LEU A 356 18.56 21.11 1.14
C LEU A 356 19.50 20.97 -0.05
N GLU A 357 20.09 19.79 -0.24
CA GLU A 357 21.01 19.51 -1.34
C GLU A 357 20.33 19.77 -2.71
N TRP A 358 19.08 19.37 -2.88
CA TRP A 358 18.36 19.63 -4.12
C TRP A 358 18.08 21.10 -4.36
N ILE A 359 17.69 21.86 -3.33
CA ILE A 359 17.45 23.30 -3.50
C ILE A 359 18.77 24.03 -3.79
N THR A 360 19.89 23.66 -3.14
CA THR A 360 21.20 24.25 -3.45
C THR A 360 21.68 23.91 -4.86
N ASN A 361 21.43 22.69 -5.33
CA ASN A 361 21.87 22.26 -6.66
C ASN A 361 21.04 22.89 -7.80
N GLN A 362 19.75 23.19 -7.57
CA GLN A 362 18.92 23.90 -8.55
C GLN A 362 19.20 25.41 -8.63
N THR A 363 19.73 26.00 -7.56
CA THR A 363 19.94 27.46 -7.49
C THR A 363 21.25 27.92 -8.12
N GLY A 364 22.14 27.01 -8.54
CA GLY A 364 23.47 27.37 -9.06
C GLY A 364 24.31 28.19 -8.07
N MET A 365 23.88 28.25 -6.81
CA MET A 365 24.50 28.98 -5.73
C MET A 365 25.34 28.01 -4.91
N GLU A 366 26.49 27.63 -5.44
CA GLU A 366 27.61 27.23 -4.57
C GLU A 366 27.96 28.45 -3.69
N GLY A 367 27.46 28.46 -2.45
CA GLY A 367 28.01 29.32 -1.40
C GLY A 367 27.17 30.49 -0.87
N LYS A 368 25.88 30.64 -1.21
CA LYS A 368 24.98 31.49 -0.39
C LYS A 368 24.09 30.62 0.47
N ILE A 369 24.61 30.36 1.66
CA ILE A 369 23.94 29.73 2.80
C ILE A 369 22.54 30.34 2.94
N PHE A 370 21.50 29.51 2.95
CA PHE A 370 20.16 29.90 3.40
C PHE A 370 20.30 30.67 4.71
N SER A 371 20.01 31.97 4.70
CA SER A 371 20.16 32.82 5.89
C SER A 371 19.04 32.63 6.91
N SER A 372 18.11 31.71 6.64
CA SER A 372 17.02 31.33 7.52
C SER A 372 17.42 30.13 8.36
N ASP A 373 16.82 30.02 9.54
CA ASP A 373 16.97 28.88 10.42
C ASP A 373 16.35 27.64 9.76
N VAL A 374 17.15 26.93 8.95
CA VAL A 374 16.84 25.64 8.30
C VAL A 374 16.42 24.56 9.31
N SER A 375 16.63 24.83 10.59
CA SER A 375 16.26 24.01 11.73
C SER A 375 14.74 23.86 11.94
N ASN A 376 13.89 24.59 11.21
CA ASN A 376 12.43 24.53 11.41
C ASN A 376 11.68 24.32 10.08
N PRO A 377 10.79 23.30 9.99
CA PRO A 377 9.96 23.07 8.81
C PRO A 377 9.16 24.29 8.37
N VAL A 378 8.73 25.14 9.30
CA VAL A 378 7.83 26.27 9.00
C VAL A 378 8.52 27.40 8.22
N PRO A 379 9.67 27.94 8.66
CA PRO A 379 10.51 28.80 7.81
C PRO A 379 10.96 28.13 6.51
N PHE A 380 11.27 26.82 6.56
CA PHE A 380 11.73 26.10 5.39
C PHE A 380 10.65 25.97 4.31
N ILE A 381 9.39 25.73 4.69
CA ILE A 381 8.24 25.69 3.78
C ILE A 381 7.92 27.07 3.25
N SER A 382 7.96 28.12 4.08
CA SER A 382 7.71 29.48 3.61
C SER A 382 8.76 29.95 2.60
N GLU A 383 10.02 29.57 2.78
CA GLU A 383 11.07 29.78 1.78
C GLU A 383 10.88 28.93 0.53
N LEU A 384 10.61 27.63 0.66
CA LEU A 384 10.32 26.75 -0.48
C LEU A 384 9.16 27.25 -1.33
N LEU A 385 8.07 27.68 -0.70
CA LEU A 385 6.91 28.27 -1.36
C LEU A 385 7.27 29.61 -2.02
N TRP A 386 8.07 30.44 -1.37
CA TRP A 386 8.60 31.66 -1.96
C TRP A 386 9.45 31.36 -3.20
N TYR A 387 10.32 30.35 -3.15
CA TYR A 387 11.14 29.92 -4.29
C TYR A 387 10.29 29.37 -5.45
N LEU A 388 9.33 28.48 -5.17
CA LEU A 388 8.42 27.93 -6.17
C LEU A 388 7.57 29.03 -6.83
N TYR A 389 7.20 30.07 -6.08
CA TYR A 389 6.46 31.23 -6.59
C TYR A 389 7.34 32.14 -7.45
N VAL A 390 8.59 32.40 -7.04
CA VAL A 390 9.53 33.27 -7.77
C VAL A 390 10.03 32.63 -9.07
N PHE A 391 10.24 31.31 -9.11
CA PHE A 391 10.74 30.62 -10.30
C PHE A 391 9.63 30.20 -11.30
N ASN A 392 8.38 29.98 -10.88
CA ASN A 392 7.27 29.73 -11.80
C ASN A 392 6.64 31.00 -12.42
N CYS A 393 7.08 32.20 -12.02
CA CYS A 393 6.66 33.47 -12.62
C CYS A 393 7.64 34.03 -13.67
N ARG A 394 8.50 33.19 -14.27
CA ARG A 394 9.37 33.57 -15.39
C ARG A 394 9.07 32.80 -16.66
#